data_AF-A0A933DDB4-F1
#
_entry.id   AF-A0A933DDB4-F1
#
_cell.length_a   1.000
_cell.length_b   1.000
_cell.length_c   1.000
_cell.angle_alpha   90.00
_cell.angle_beta   90.00
_cell.angle_gamma   90.00
#
_symmetry.space_group_name_H-M   'P 1'
#
loop_
_entity.id
_entity.type
_entity.pdbx_description
1 polymer ?
#
loop_
_entity_poly.entity_id
_entity_poly.type
_entity_poly.pdbx_seq_one_letter_code
_entity_poly.pdbx_strand_id
1 'polypeptide(L)'
;MQVKIYLFPKHITLNVLKPRAKLLLQILVIEGGLELVPVRWDGQTESLPTNERVIVRASTQLPGCKQMRFPAGLVQFCRIHGHFLFYDEYLVDDAGELDDDPMKFTEAARKFVASLSAQR
;
A
#
# COMPACT_ATOMS: atom_id res chain seq x y z
N MET A 1 -1.49 -12.59 11.79
CA MET A 1 -1.61 -13.11 10.40
C MET A 1 -0.50 -12.50 9.58
N GLN A 2 0.27 -13.28 8.81
CA GLN A 2 1.36 -12.73 8.01
C GLN A 2 0.84 -12.12 6.72
N VAL A 3 1.30 -10.91 6.38
CA VAL A 3 0.99 -10.21 5.13
C VAL A 3 2.27 -9.65 4.54
N LYS A 4 2.49 -9.87 3.25
CA LYS A 4 3.64 -9.31 2.55
C LYS A 4 3.46 -7.81 2.31
N ILE A 5 4.51 -7.05 2.54
CA ILE A 5 4.59 -5.64 2.16
C ILE A 5 5.71 -5.44 1.13
N TYR A 6 5.31 -5.07 -0.08
CA TYR A 6 6.18 -4.82 -1.21
C TYR A 6 6.72 -3.39 -1.14
N LEU A 7 8.05 -3.27 -0.99
CA LEU A 7 8.75 -2.01 -0.73
C LEU A 7 9.63 -1.62 -1.92
N PHE A 8 9.46 -0.39 -2.42
CA PHE A 8 10.29 0.13 -3.51
C PHE A 8 11.72 0.50 -3.02
N PRO A 9 12.80 -0.10 -3.56
CA PRO A 9 14.03 -0.34 -2.80
C PRO A 9 14.99 0.86 -2.82
N LYS A 10 14.76 1.85 -3.70
CA LYS A 10 15.65 3.02 -3.80
C LYS A 10 15.38 4.10 -2.74
N HIS A 11 14.20 4.11 -2.12
CA HIS A 11 13.80 5.23 -1.24
C HIS A 11 13.04 4.80 0.03
N ILE A 12 12.77 3.51 0.22
CA ILE A 12 11.80 3.04 1.21
C ILE A 12 12.39 1.92 2.07
N THR A 13 12.89 2.27 3.26
CA THR A 13 13.06 1.31 4.36
C THR A 13 11.89 1.46 5.34
N LEU A 14 11.59 0.42 6.12
CA LEU A 14 10.61 0.53 7.23
C LEU A 14 11.06 1.56 8.28
N ASN A 15 12.36 1.88 8.36
CA ASN A 15 12.91 2.87 9.27
C ASN A 15 12.66 4.32 8.82
N VAL A 16 12.48 4.56 7.52
CA VAL A 16 12.14 5.88 6.97
C VAL A 16 10.65 5.89 6.65
N LEU A 17 9.83 5.98 7.69
CA LEU A 17 8.40 6.22 7.60
C LEU A 17 8.10 7.61 8.16
N LYS A 18 7.45 8.44 7.35
CA LYS A 18 6.84 9.68 7.82
C LYS A 18 5.74 9.35 8.85
N PRO A 19 5.39 10.29 9.76
CA PRO A 19 4.43 10.03 10.84
C PRO A 19 3.10 9.40 10.40
N ARG A 20 2.53 9.83 9.28
CA ARG A 20 1.28 9.27 8.73
C ARG A 20 1.42 7.81 8.30
N ALA A 21 2.55 7.44 7.70
CA ALA A 21 2.83 6.06 7.35
C ALA A 21 3.12 5.18 8.60
N LYS A 22 3.52 5.78 9.73
CA LYS A 22 3.58 5.08 11.02
C LYS A 22 2.19 4.81 11.59
N LEU A 23 1.23 5.72 11.41
CA LEU A 23 -0.17 5.52 11.78
C LEU A 23 -0.78 4.34 11.00
N LEU A 24 -0.44 4.19 9.72
CA LEU A 24 -0.80 3.00 8.92
C LEU A 24 -0.33 1.73 9.60
N LEU A 25 0.96 1.67 9.94
CA LEU A 25 1.55 0.50 10.54
C LEU A 25 0.92 0.19 11.89
N GLN A 26 0.57 1.22 12.67
CA GLN A 26 -0.16 1.01 13.92
C GLN A 26 -1.51 0.33 13.67
N ILE A 27 -2.31 0.78 12.70
CA ILE A 27 -3.59 0.15 12.41
C ILE A 27 -3.41 -1.28 11.87
N LEU A 28 -2.52 -1.46 10.89
CA LEU A 28 -2.29 -2.78 10.28
C LEU A 28 -1.72 -3.79 11.28
N VAL A 29 -0.69 -3.42 12.05
CA VAL A 29 0.04 -4.33 12.93
C VAL A 29 -0.63 -4.47 14.30
N ILE A 30 -1.01 -3.35 14.92
CA ILE A 30 -1.51 -3.33 16.30
C ILE A 30 -3.01 -3.61 16.34
N GLU A 31 -3.82 -2.85 15.60
CA GLU A 31 -5.29 -3.08 15.59
C GLU A 31 -5.65 -4.36 14.83
N GLY A 32 -4.97 -4.62 13.70
CA GLY A 32 -5.26 -5.76 12.83
C GLY A 32 -4.53 -7.06 13.17
N GLY A 33 -3.58 -7.03 14.12
CA GLY A 33 -2.77 -8.21 14.46
C GLY A 33 -1.99 -8.79 13.27
N LEU A 34 -1.61 -7.94 12.30
CA LEU A 34 -0.84 -8.34 11.13
C LEU A 34 0.65 -8.37 11.45
N GLU A 35 1.32 -9.42 10.99
CA GLU A 35 2.78 -9.50 10.95
C GLU A 35 3.22 -9.16 9.53
N LEU A 36 3.98 -8.07 9.37
CA LEU A 36 4.38 -7.59 8.06
C LEU A 36 5.71 -8.22 7.63
N VAL A 37 5.67 -8.93 6.52
CA VAL A 37 6.86 -9.54 5.90
C VAL A 37 7.35 -8.63 4.78
N PRO A 38 8.48 -7.92 4.95
CA PRO A 38 8.98 -7.02 3.92
C PRO A 38 9.49 -7.81 2.72
N VAL A 39 9.04 -7.42 1.53
CA VAL A 39 9.46 -7.98 0.24
C VAL A 39 10.00 -6.85 -0.62
N ARG A 40 11.16 -7.08 -1.25
CA ARG A 40 11.72 -6.13 -2.21
C ARG A 40 10.86 -6.10 -3.46
N TRP A 41 10.47 -4.92 -3.91
CA TRP A 41 9.69 -4.71 -5.13
C TRP A 41 10.48 -3.90 -6.13
N ASP A 42 10.48 -4.25 -7.41
CA ASP A 42 11.26 -3.54 -8.45
C ASP A 42 10.55 -2.31 -9.03
N GLY A 43 9.31 -2.06 -8.63
CA GLY A 43 8.49 -0.95 -9.14
C GLY A 43 7.60 -1.33 -10.34
N GLN A 44 7.61 -2.59 -10.77
CA GLN A 44 6.80 -3.10 -11.89
C GLN A 44 5.57 -3.87 -11.38
N THR A 45 4.46 -3.80 -12.10
CA THR A 45 3.22 -4.52 -11.72
C THR A 45 3.38 -6.03 -11.83
N GLU A 46 4.20 -6.48 -12.76
CA GLU A 46 4.45 -7.88 -13.11
C GLU A 46 5.16 -8.66 -12.00
N SER A 47 5.81 -7.94 -11.07
CA SER A 47 6.49 -8.53 -9.91
C SER A 47 5.59 -8.63 -8.66
N LEU A 48 4.34 -8.14 -8.75
CA LEU A 48 3.34 -8.26 -7.69
C LEU A 48 2.52 -9.55 -7.87
N PRO A 49 2.12 -10.21 -6.77
CA PRO A 49 1.38 -11.47 -6.83
C PRO A 49 -0.08 -11.23 -7.22
N THR A 50 -0.69 -12.17 -7.93
CA THR A 50 -2.11 -12.07 -8.36
C THR A 50 -3.04 -13.00 -7.58
N ASN A 51 -2.47 -13.93 -6.80
CA ASN A 51 -3.16 -14.99 -6.07
C ASN A 51 -3.30 -14.73 -4.56
N GLU A 52 -2.74 -13.63 -4.06
CA GLU A 52 -2.82 -13.21 -2.65
C GLU A 52 -2.98 -11.70 -2.54
N ARG A 53 -3.60 -11.25 -1.45
CA ARG A 53 -3.72 -9.83 -1.14
C ARG A 53 -2.50 -9.37 -0.36
N VAL A 54 -1.83 -8.36 -0.87
CA VAL A 54 -0.60 -7.81 -0.28
C VAL A 54 -0.71 -6.31 -0.07
N ILE A 55 0.25 -5.77 0.67
CA ILE A 55 0.43 -4.33 0.81
C ILE A 55 1.51 -3.89 -0.17
N VAL A 56 1.28 -2.79 -0.89
CA VAL A 56 2.23 -2.18 -1.82
C VAL A 56 2.51 -0.77 -1.34
N ARG A 57 3.76 -0.53 -0.91
CA ARG A 57 4.25 0.80 -0.54
C ARG A 57 5.07 1.36 -1.70
N ALA A 58 4.41 2.19 -2.49
CA ALA A 58 5.01 2.89 -3.61
C ALA A 58 5.61 4.24 -3.16
N SER A 59 6.37 4.89 -4.04
CA SER A 59 6.91 6.23 -3.80
C SER A 59 6.39 7.20 -4.85
N THR A 60 6.06 8.43 -4.44
CA THR A 60 5.76 9.54 -5.37
C THR A 60 6.96 9.87 -6.28
N GLN A 61 8.16 9.41 -5.93
CA GLN A 61 9.36 9.54 -6.75
C GLN A 61 9.49 8.49 -7.85
N LEU A 62 8.57 7.53 -7.94
CA LEU A 62 8.55 6.54 -9.01
C LEU A 62 8.50 7.22 -10.40
N PRO A 63 9.27 6.71 -11.39
CA PRO A 63 9.14 7.16 -12.77
C PRO A 63 7.67 7.09 -13.22
N GLY A 64 7.14 8.17 -13.79
CA GLY A 64 5.73 8.25 -14.20
C GLY A 64 4.78 8.85 -13.16
N CYS A 65 5.20 9.06 -11.90
CA CYS A 65 4.37 9.71 -10.86
C CYS A 65 4.47 11.26 -10.85
N LYS A 66 5.32 11.86 -11.70
CA LYS A 66 5.68 13.29 -11.66
C LYS A 66 4.55 14.26 -12.07
N GLN A 67 3.41 13.78 -12.54
CA GLN A 67 2.33 14.63 -13.08
C GLN A 67 1.02 14.57 -12.29
N MET A 68 1.05 14.19 -11.00
CA MET A 68 -0.15 13.95 -10.18
C MET A 68 -1.13 12.92 -10.77
N ARG A 69 -0.69 12.15 -11.77
CA ARG A 69 -1.38 11.00 -12.32
C ARG A 69 -0.43 9.83 -12.15
N PHE A 70 -0.78 8.92 -11.25
CA PHE A 70 -0.04 7.69 -11.06
C PHE A 70 -0.11 6.84 -12.32
N PRO A 71 0.82 5.91 -12.52
CA PRO A 71 0.67 4.91 -13.58
C PRO A 71 -0.69 4.24 -13.39
N ALA A 72 -1.66 4.55 -14.25
CA ALA A 72 -3.03 4.03 -14.16
C ALA A 72 -3.04 2.49 -14.04
N GLY A 73 -2.04 1.83 -14.63
CA GLY A 73 -1.80 0.41 -14.52
C GLY A 73 -1.58 -0.11 -13.10
N LEU A 74 -0.81 0.58 -12.24
CA LEU A 74 -0.53 0.09 -10.88
C LEU A 74 -1.75 0.21 -9.97
N VAL A 75 -2.44 1.36 -10.02
CA VAL A 75 -3.68 1.59 -9.26
C VAL A 75 -4.73 0.56 -9.68
N GLN A 76 -4.93 0.40 -10.98
CA GLN A 76 -5.88 -0.57 -11.52
C GLN A 76 -5.51 -2.01 -11.16
N PHE A 77 -4.23 -2.37 -11.24
CA PHE A 77 -3.73 -3.71 -10.87
C PHE A 77 -4.00 -4.00 -9.40
N CYS A 78 -3.59 -3.11 -8.49
CA CYS A 78 -3.81 -3.28 -7.06
C CYS A 78 -5.30 -3.39 -6.73
N ARG A 79 -6.16 -2.61 -7.40
CA ARG A 79 -7.62 -2.70 -7.22
C ARG A 79 -8.18 -4.04 -7.67
N ILE A 80 -7.80 -4.52 -8.86
CA ILE A 80 -8.28 -5.79 -9.42
C ILE A 80 -7.92 -6.96 -8.51
N HIS A 81 -6.70 -6.97 -7.96
CA HIS A 81 -6.20 -8.05 -7.10
C HIS A 81 -6.44 -7.81 -5.60
N GLY A 82 -7.14 -6.73 -5.23
CA GLY A 82 -7.47 -6.42 -3.83
C GLY A 82 -6.25 -6.14 -2.95
N HIS A 83 -5.18 -5.60 -3.53
CA HIS A 83 -4.01 -5.15 -2.79
C HIS A 83 -4.27 -3.81 -2.11
N PHE A 84 -3.59 -3.58 -0.99
CA PHE A 84 -3.59 -2.28 -0.34
C PHE A 84 -2.42 -1.43 -0.84
N LEU A 85 -2.71 -0.42 -1.67
CA LEU A 85 -1.72 0.47 -2.27
C LEU A 85 -1.69 1.82 -1.55
N PHE A 86 -0.49 2.30 -1.23
CA PHE A 86 -0.27 3.68 -0.79
C PHE A 86 1.10 4.19 -1.26
N TYR A 87 1.21 5.49 -1.46
CA TYR A 87 2.42 6.16 -1.94
C TYR A 87 3.01 7.02 -0.84
N ASP A 88 4.17 6.66 -0.33
CA ASP A 88 4.83 7.31 0.80
C ASP A 88 3.90 7.44 2.03
N GLU A 89 3.08 8.50 2.10
CA GLU A 89 2.09 8.79 3.14
C GLU A 89 0.67 9.09 2.62
N TYR A 90 0.44 8.91 1.33
CA TYR A 90 -0.79 9.23 0.63
C TYR A 90 -1.52 7.96 0.19
N LEU A 91 -2.85 7.97 0.30
CA LEU A 91 -3.68 7.00 -0.40
C LEU A 91 -3.80 7.38 -1.86
N VAL A 92 -4.22 6.42 -2.68
CA VAL A 92 -4.79 6.71 -3.99
C VAL A 92 -6.28 6.49 -3.92
N ASP A 93 -7.05 7.49 -4.34
CA ASP A 93 -8.50 7.39 -4.40
C ASP A 93 -8.97 6.64 -5.67
N ASP A 94 -10.29 6.50 -5.82
CA ASP A 94 -10.89 5.82 -6.96
C ASP A 94 -10.65 6.52 -8.30
N ALA A 95 -10.31 7.82 -8.28
CA ALA A 95 -9.95 8.61 -9.46
C ALA A 95 -8.47 8.47 -9.83
N GLY A 96 -7.66 7.82 -8.99
CA GLY A 96 -6.22 7.71 -9.21
C GLY A 96 -5.47 8.95 -8.72
N GLU A 97 -6.06 9.78 -7.86
CA GLU A 97 -5.44 10.96 -7.27
C GLU A 97 -4.86 10.65 -5.88
N LEU A 98 -3.87 11.45 -5.45
CA LEU A 98 -3.37 11.34 -4.07
C LEU A 98 -4.38 11.92 -3.11
N ASP A 99 -4.80 11.10 -2.17
CA ASP A 99 -5.59 11.53 -1.03
C ASP A 99 -4.69 11.60 0.22
N ASP A 100 -4.64 12.77 0.84
CA ASP A 100 -3.85 13.03 2.04
C ASP A 100 -4.70 13.06 3.33
N ASP A 101 -6.00 12.75 3.23
CA ASP A 101 -6.93 12.67 4.36
C ASP A 101 -6.62 11.46 5.26
N PRO A 102 -6.17 11.69 6.51
CA PRO A 102 -5.83 10.62 7.44
C PRO A 102 -7.04 9.74 7.85
N MET A 103 -8.26 10.25 7.76
CA MET A 103 -9.47 9.49 8.09
C MET A 103 -9.77 8.43 7.04
N LYS A 104 -9.76 8.82 5.76
CA LYS A 104 -9.90 7.88 4.63
C LYS A 104 -8.79 6.83 4.64
N PHE A 105 -7.58 7.27 4.95
CA PHE A 105 -6.42 6.42 5.13
C PHE A 105 -6.66 5.34 6.20
N THR A 106 -7.15 5.74 7.36
CA THR A 106 -7.50 4.83 8.47
C THR A 106 -8.61 3.86 8.11
N GLU A 107 -9.67 4.36 7.46
CA GLU A 107 -10.81 3.56 7.05
C GLU A 107 -10.42 2.49 6.03
N ALA A 108 -9.61 2.85 5.03
CA ALA A 108 -9.13 1.92 4.01
C ALA A 108 -8.26 0.80 4.63
N ALA A 109 -7.39 1.15 5.57
CA ALA A 109 -6.57 0.17 6.28
C ALA A 109 -7.43 -0.83 7.08
N ARG A 110 -8.46 -0.35 7.79
CA ARG A 110 -9.39 -1.22 8.52
C ARG A 110 -10.21 -2.11 7.59
N LYS A 111 -10.71 -1.57 6.47
CA LYS A 111 -11.41 -2.35 5.44
C LYS A 111 -10.52 -3.45 4.88
N PHE A 112 -9.25 -3.15 4.61
CA PHE A 112 -8.29 -4.14 4.13
C PHE A 112 -8.07 -5.26 5.17
N VAL A 113 -7.81 -4.93 6.44
CA VAL A 113 -7.67 -5.91 7.53
C VAL A 113 -8.90 -6.80 7.65
N ALA A 114 -10.09 -6.22 7.64
CA ALA A 114 -11.34 -6.98 7.68
C ALA A 114 -11.48 -7.93 6.47
N SER A 115 -11.08 -7.45 5.28
CA SER A 115 -11.13 -8.24 4.05
C SER A 115 -10.21 -9.47 4.09
N LEU A 116 -9.07 -9.38 4.77
CA LEU A 116 -8.14 -10.50 4.92
C LEU A 116 -8.68 -11.55 5.90
N SER A 117 -9.43 -11.11 6.91
CA SER A 117 -10.06 -12.01 7.89
C SER A 117 -11.26 -12.77 7.32
N ALA A 118 -11.96 -12.19 6.34
CA ALA A 118 -13.10 -12.80 5.65
C ALA A 118 -12.71 -13.86 4.59
N GLN A 119 -11.42 -14.06 4.30
CA GLN A 119 -10.93 -15.13 3.42
C GLN A 119 -10.56 -16.42 4.18
N ARG A 120 -10.86 -16.47 5.48
CA ARG A 120 -10.81 -17.70 6.30
C ARG A 120 -12.14 -18.43 6.24
#